data_AF-A4XJG7-F1
#
_entry.id   AF-A4XJG7-F1
#
_cell.length_a   1.000
_cell.length_b   1.000
_cell.length_c   1.000
_cell.angle_alpha   90.00
_cell.angle_beta   90.00
_cell.angle_gamma   90.00
#
_symmetry.space_group_name_H-M   'P 1'
#
loop_
_entity.id
_entity.type
_entity.pdbx_description
1 polymer ?
#
loop_
_entity_poly.entity_id
_entity_poly.type
_entity_poly.pdbx_seq_one_letter_code
_entity_poly.pdbx_strand_id
1 'polypeptide(L)'
;MVELDVMKGSYSKLQLFERCQRAFYFKYVKNMEYTTPAMEFGKIIHEELAKFLTTGAEGKNVKQFITPKVRRYVGVNPEYVELELKFNLPSGTEYTAVIDLFENNTAKVLDWKTGWQKEADIRQLYIYAYALKKNGVKPEKLSFFYLRFDKEDEFAMSTDKLNETIDWMDRIEDSMNEKLFLYSSEGEEEFEKNYSSCKGCPYAKLCLGEDIASKEKAIEIAMYIDELEAKLNAAREALKIYLEQTGEELITDSGVWRLTPVNSFSFDTRKVWKYIKSLGKDPIEFANFTLTSLKKLKISEDILEQLGERNVTYQLRKTKE
;
A
#
# COMPACT_ATOMS: atom_id res chain seq x y z
N MET A 1 -4.24 14.86 -29.56
CA MET A 1 -5.60 14.46 -29.16
C MET A 1 -5.45 13.40 -28.09
N VAL A 2 -5.88 13.70 -26.86
CA VAL A 2 -6.00 12.67 -25.81
C VAL A 2 -7.15 11.74 -26.24
N GLU A 3 -6.91 10.43 -26.28
CA GLU A 3 -7.94 9.46 -26.68
C GLU A 3 -9.17 9.55 -25.76
N LEU A 4 -10.37 9.42 -26.34
CA LEU A 4 -11.66 9.39 -25.64
C LEU A 4 -11.73 8.36 -24.50
N ASP A 5 -10.87 7.33 -24.53
CA ASP A 5 -10.84 6.27 -23.50
C ASP A 5 -10.13 6.71 -22.20
N VAL A 6 -9.34 7.80 -22.25
CA VAL A 6 -8.82 8.44 -21.03
C VAL A 6 -9.95 9.11 -20.23
N MET A 7 -11.11 9.36 -20.83
CA MET A 7 -12.25 9.95 -20.13
C MET A 7 -13.11 8.91 -19.39
N LYS A 8 -12.91 7.60 -19.58
CA LYS A 8 -13.60 6.60 -18.76
C LYS A 8 -12.90 6.42 -17.42
N GLY A 9 -13.69 6.45 -16.35
CA GLY A 9 -13.21 6.38 -14.98
C GLY A 9 -13.27 4.97 -14.37
N SER A 10 -12.37 4.69 -13.44
CA SER A 10 -12.46 3.56 -12.51
C SER A 10 -11.76 3.92 -11.20
N TYR A 11 -12.10 3.23 -10.10
CA TYR A 11 -11.46 3.49 -8.82
C TYR A 11 -9.92 3.38 -8.89
N SER A 12 -9.40 2.31 -9.50
CA SER A 12 -7.96 2.09 -9.61
C SER A 12 -7.26 3.18 -10.43
N LYS A 13 -7.97 3.86 -11.35
CA LYS A 13 -7.45 4.97 -12.13
C LYS A 13 -7.31 6.24 -11.30
N LEU A 14 -8.37 6.61 -10.57
CA LEU A 14 -8.37 7.74 -9.62
C LEU A 14 -7.29 7.55 -8.55
N GLN A 15 -7.24 6.35 -7.95
CA GLN A 15 -6.25 6.01 -6.94
C GLN A 15 -4.82 6.07 -7.49
N LEU A 16 -4.60 5.64 -8.75
CA LEU A 16 -3.27 5.73 -9.35
C LEU A 16 -2.82 7.18 -9.54
N PHE A 17 -3.72 8.05 -10.00
CA PHE A 17 -3.43 9.48 -10.19
C PHE A 17 -3.14 10.16 -8.85
N GLU A 18 -4.02 9.99 -7.85
CA GLU A 18 -3.84 10.53 -6.50
C GLU A 18 -2.51 10.05 -5.90
N ARG A 19 -2.18 8.76 -6.07
CA ARG A 19 -0.94 8.19 -5.54
C ARG A 19 0.29 8.72 -6.27
N CYS A 20 0.28 8.77 -7.60
CA CYS A 20 1.40 9.23 -8.40
C CYS A 20 0.94 9.59 -9.83
N GLN A 21 0.84 10.89 -10.11
CA GLN A 21 0.44 11.41 -11.42
C GLN A 21 1.35 10.91 -12.55
N ARG A 22 2.67 10.80 -12.30
CA ARG A 22 3.60 10.24 -13.29
C ARG A 22 3.34 8.76 -13.62
N ALA A 23 2.92 7.96 -12.65
CA ALA A 23 2.54 6.57 -12.91
C ALA A 23 1.22 6.48 -13.69
N PHE A 24 0.26 7.37 -13.39
CA PHE A 24 -0.95 7.53 -14.18
C PHE A 24 -0.62 7.89 -15.63
N TYR A 25 0.28 8.84 -15.85
CA TYR A 25 0.74 9.25 -17.17
C TYR A 25 1.25 8.07 -17.99
N PHE A 26 2.20 7.29 -17.45
CA PHE A 26 2.73 6.13 -18.16
C PHE A 26 1.64 5.12 -18.50
N LYS A 27 0.76 4.80 -17.54
CA LYS A 27 -0.27 3.78 -17.73
C LYS A 27 -1.37 4.21 -18.71
N TYR A 28 -1.96 5.38 -18.51
CA TYR A 28 -3.22 5.78 -19.16
C TYR A 28 -3.04 6.83 -20.26
N VAL A 29 -1.96 7.62 -20.25
CA VAL A 29 -1.69 8.60 -21.32
C VAL A 29 -0.75 8.03 -22.36
N LYS A 30 0.26 7.25 -21.94
CA LYS A 30 1.19 6.55 -22.82
C LYS A 30 0.78 5.11 -23.13
N ASN A 31 -0.31 4.61 -22.53
CA ASN A 31 -0.80 3.23 -22.71
C ASN A 31 0.29 2.17 -22.45
N MET A 32 1.19 2.43 -21.49
CA MET A 32 2.24 1.49 -21.10
C MET A 32 1.67 0.48 -20.11
N GLU A 33 1.31 -0.70 -20.61
CA GLU A 33 0.94 -1.80 -19.75
C GLU A 33 2.11 -2.26 -18.90
N TYR A 34 1.82 -2.53 -17.63
CA TYR A 34 2.73 -3.26 -16.76
C TYR A 34 1.93 -4.08 -15.77
N THR A 35 2.47 -5.25 -15.45
CA THR A 35 1.96 -6.13 -14.43
C THR A 35 3.06 -6.50 -13.45
N THR A 36 2.72 -6.55 -12.16
CA THR A 36 3.62 -7.10 -11.14
C THR A 36 3.21 -8.55 -10.85
N PRO A 37 4.12 -9.41 -10.37
CA PRO A 37 3.74 -10.76 -9.92
C PRO A 37 2.61 -10.75 -8.87
N ALA A 38 2.52 -9.71 -8.04
CA ALA A 38 1.44 -9.55 -7.07
C ALA A 38 0.09 -9.25 -7.73
N MET A 39 0.07 -8.44 -8.80
CA MET A 39 -1.15 -8.14 -9.56
C MET A 39 -1.66 -9.36 -10.34
N GLU A 40 -0.76 -10.10 -10.98
CA GLU A 40 -1.11 -11.35 -11.68
C GLU A 40 -1.68 -12.37 -10.70
N PHE A 41 -1.02 -12.54 -9.55
CA PHE A 41 -1.50 -13.40 -8.49
C PHE A 41 -2.90 -12.98 -8.03
N GLY A 42 -3.12 -11.69 -7.76
CA GLY A 42 -4.43 -11.18 -7.38
C GLY A 42 -5.51 -11.51 -8.42
N LYS A 43 -5.26 -11.22 -9.69
CA LYS A 43 -6.18 -11.51 -10.80
C LYS A 43 -6.56 -12.99 -10.88
N ILE A 44 -5.57 -13.89 -10.82
CA ILE A 44 -5.80 -15.34 -10.86
C ILE A 44 -6.67 -15.79 -9.69
N ILE A 45 -6.43 -15.24 -8.48
CA ILE A 45 -7.22 -15.60 -7.31
C ILE A 45 -8.67 -15.11 -7.43
N HIS A 46 -8.92 -13.88 -7.89
CA HIS A 46 -10.29 -13.38 -8.09
C HIS A 46 -11.04 -14.23 -9.12
N GLU A 47 -10.42 -14.53 -10.27
CA GLU A 47 -11.03 -15.36 -11.32
C GLU A 47 -11.37 -16.79 -10.83
N GLU A 48 -10.45 -17.43 -10.10
CA GLU A 48 -10.71 -18.76 -9.53
C GLU A 48 -11.74 -18.71 -8.39
N LEU A 49 -11.71 -17.64 -7.58
CA LEU A 49 -12.67 -17.46 -6.50
C LEU A 49 -14.08 -17.23 -7.04
N ALA A 50 -14.24 -16.39 -8.06
CA ALA A 50 -15.52 -16.18 -8.73
C ALA A 50 -16.13 -17.49 -9.26
N LYS A 51 -15.30 -18.36 -9.87
CA LYS A 51 -15.71 -19.71 -10.30
C LYS A 51 -16.11 -20.59 -9.11
N PHE A 52 -15.35 -20.54 -8.03
CA PHE A 52 -15.65 -21.29 -6.81
C PHE A 52 -16.99 -20.84 -6.18
N LEU A 53 -17.23 -19.54 -6.08
CA LEU A 53 -18.46 -18.99 -5.50
C LEU A 53 -19.71 -19.41 -6.30
N THR A 54 -19.60 -19.49 -7.62
CA THR A 54 -20.74 -19.81 -8.51
C THR A 54 -20.96 -21.32 -8.69
N THR A 55 -19.88 -22.11 -8.81
CA THR A 55 -19.97 -23.54 -9.18
C THR A 55 -19.57 -24.50 -8.07
N GLY A 56 -18.93 -24.01 -7.00
CA GLY A 56 -18.28 -24.83 -5.98
C GLY A 56 -16.96 -25.48 -6.44
N ALA A 57 -16.52 -25.28 -7.69
CA ALA A 57 -15.29 -25.87 -8.20
C ALA A 57 -14.05 -25.22 -7.58
N GLU A 58 -13.22 -26.01 -6.90
CA GLU A 58 -12.01 -25.52 -6.25
C GLU A 58 -10.83 -25.44 -7.23
N GLY A 59 -10.39 -24.22 -7.54
CA GLY A 59 -9.17 -23.97 -8.29
C GLY A 59 -7.90 -24.28 -7.48
N LYS A 60 -6.80 -24.59 -8.17
CA LYS A 60 -5.52 -24.96 -7.51
C LYS A 60 -4.93 -23.79 -6.72
N ASN A 61 -5.06 -22.57 -7.23
CA ASN A 61 -4.43 -21.39 -6.64
C ASN A 61 -5.26 -20.84 -5.47
N VAL A 62 -6.60 -20.96 -5.55
CA VAL A 62 -7.51 -20.48 -4.50
C VAL A 62 -7.70 -21.45 -3.34
N LYS A 63 -7.38 -22.74 -3.50
CA LYS A 63 -7.63 -23.80 -2.49
C LYS A 63 -7.23 -23.43 -1.06
N GLN A 64 -6.07 -22.80 -0.89
CA GLN A 64 -5.57 -22.38 0.43
C GLN A 64 -6.39 -21.25 1.09
N PHE A 65 -7.16 -20.51 0.30
CA PHE A 65 -8.01 -19.40 0.74
C PHE A 65 -9.47 -19.80 0.94
N ILE A 66 -9.85 -21.03 0.59
CA ILE A 66 -11.22 -21.54 0.78
C ILE A 66 -11.42 -21.96 2.25
N THR A 67 -11.60 -20.97 3.13
CA THR A 67 -11.91 -21.18 4.55
C THR A 67 -13.40 -21.44 4.78
N PRO A 68 -13.82 -21.89 5.98
CA PRO A 68 -15.24 -22.03 6.30
C PRO A 68 -16.04 -20.73 6.14
N LYS A 69 -15.41 -19.55 6.24
CA LYS A 69 -16.08 -18.27 5.98
C LYS A 69 -16.33 -18.06 4.48
N VAL A 70 -15.31 -18.30 3.65
CA VAL A 70 -15.43 -18.20 2.19
C VAL A 70 -16.44 -19.21 1.63
N ARG A 71 -16.48 -20.44 2.17
CA ARG A 71 -17.42 -21.50 1.76
C ARG A 71 -18.90 -21.12 1.93
N ARG A 72 -19.23 -20.15 2.80
CA ARG A 72 -20.61 -19.70 3.02
C ARG A 72 -21.20 -19.01 1.80
N TYR A 73 -20.34 -18.48 0.93
CA TYR A 73 -20.73 -17.78 -0.29
C TYR A 73 -20.79 -18.71 -1.52
N VAL A 74 -20.70 -20.03 -1.35
CA VAL A 74 -20.85 -20.98 -2.46
C VAL A 74 -22.32 -21.08 -2.90
N GLY A 75 -22.55 -21.16 -4.20
CA GLY A 75 -23.88 -21.21 -4.80
C GLY A 75 -24.50 -19.83 -5.03
N VAL A 76 -23.70 -18.76 -5.00
CA VAL A 76 -24.16 -17.42 -5.37
C VAL A 76 -24.45 -17.38 -6.88
N ASN A 77 -25.51 -16.69 -7.28
CA ASN A 77 -25.84 -16.49 -8.69
C ASN A 77 -24.71 -15.74 -9.40
N PRO A 78 -24.20 -16.23 -10.55
CA PRO A 78 -23.17 -15.54 -11.33
C PRO A 78 -23.41 -14.06 -11.60
N GLU A 79 -24.66 -13.59 -11.66
CA GLU A 79 -24.97 -12.16 -11.85
C GLU A 79 -24.51 -11.25 -10.69
N TYR A 80 -24.19 -11.83 -9.53
CA TYR A 80 -23.76 -11.11 -8.34
C TYR A 80 -22.25 -11.23 -8.05
N VAL A 81 -21.49 -11.90 -8.92
CA VAL A 81 -20.06 -12.14 -8.76
C VAL A 81 -19.33 -11.46 -9.92
N GLU A 82 -18.25 -10.73 -9.63
CA GLU A 82 -17.57 -9.88 -10.62
C GLU A 82 -18.57 -8.95 -11.36
N LEU A 83 -19.51 -8.40 -10.60
CA LEU A 83 -20.62 -7.60 -11.11
C LEU A 83 -20.10 -6.26 -11.64
N GLU A 84 -20.10 -6.12 -12.97
CA GLU A 84 -19.76 -4.88 -13.66
C GLU A 84 -20.96 -3.93 -13.73
N LEU A 85 -20.80 -2.73 -13.17
CA LEU A 85 -21.79 -1.66 -13.21
C LEU A 85 -21.20 -0.39 -13.77
N LYS A 86 -21.96 0.26 -14.65
CA LYS A 86 -21.66 1.60 -15.15
C LYS A 86 -22.49 2.64 -14.42
N PHE A 87 -21.91 3.80 -14.20
CA PHE A 87 -22.57 4.94 -13.60
C PHE A 87 -21.91 6.24 -14.03
N ASN A 88 -22.66 7.34 -13.95
CA ASN A 88 -22.12 8.68 -14.23
C ASN A 88 -21.97 9.47 -12.93
N LEU A 89 -20.87 10.20 -12.82
CA LEU A 89 -20.72 11.28 -11.84
C LEU A 89 -21.59 12.48 -12.22
N PRO A 90 -21.86 13.41 -11.27
CA PRO A 90 -22.55 14.66 -11.58
C PRO A 90 -21.86 15.48 -12.68
N SER A 91 -20.53 15.38 -12.81
CA SER A 91 -19.73 15.99 -13.89
C SER A 91 -20.09 15.47 -15.29
N GLY A 92 -20.77 14.31 -15.39
CA GLY A 92 -21.13 13.66 -16.64
C GLY A 92 -20.17 12.55 -17.07
N THR A 93 -19.07 12.35 -16.36
CA THR A 93 -18.08 11.30 -16.67
C THR A 93 -18.60 9.90 -16.33
N GLU A 94 -18.43 8.96 -17.27
CA GLU A 94 -18.81 7.56 -17.11
C GLU A 94 -17.71 6.78 -16.37
N TYR A 95 -18.11 6.07 -15.32
CA TYR A 95 -17.28 5.18 -14.53
C TYR A 95 -17.76 3.75 -14.63
N THR A 96 -16.81 2.81 -14.55
CA THR A 96 -17.09 1.37 -14.42
C THR A 96 -16.58 0.88 -13.07
N ALA A 97 -17.46 0.20 -12.33
CA ALA A 97 -17.15 -0.51 -11.10
C ALA A 97 -17.30 -2.01 -11.35
N VAL A 98 -16.34 -2.81 -10.89
CA VAL A 98 -16.42 -4.28 -10.89
C VAL A 98 -16.45 -4.72 -9.43
N ILE A 99 -17.59 -5.23 -8.99
CA ILE A 99 -17.84 -5.63 -7.60
C ILE A 99 -17.59 -7.13 -7.51
N ASP A 100 -16.62 -7.55 -6.70
CA ASP A 100 -16.28 -8.97 -6.59
C ASP A 100 -17.47 -9.84 -6.17
N LEU A 101 -18.26 -9.37 -5.18
CA LEU A 101 -19.48 -10.04 -4.72
C LEU A 101 -20.51 -9.03 -4.19
N PHE A 102 -21.76 -9.16 -4.63
CA PHE A 102 -22.92 -8.51 -4.03
C PHE A 102 -23.88 -9.55 -3.42
N GLU A 103 -23.98 -9.60 -2.10
CA GLU A 103 -24.90 -10.50 -1.42
C GLU A 103 -26.30 -9.88 -1.31
N ASN A 104 -27.20 -10.24 -2.23
CA ASN A 104 -28.53 -9.63 -2.34
C ASN A 104 -29.37 -9.76 -1.06
N ASN A 105 -29.28 -10.89 -0.33
CA ASN A 105 -30.08 -11.14 0.88
C ASN A 105 -29.76 -10.17 2.03
N THR A 106 -28.52 -9.70 2.11
CA THR A 106 -28.04 -8.81 3.17
C THR A 106 -27.71 -7.41 2.64
N ALA A 107 -27.96 -7.18 1.34
CA ALA A 107 -27.55 -6.00 0.60
C ALA A 107 -26.07 -5.62 0.85
N LYS A 108 -25.19 -6.62 0.93
CA LYS A 108 -23.77 -6.44 1.27
C LYS A 108 -22.89 -6.40 0.02
N VAL A 109 -22.06 -5.38 -0.06
CA VAL A 109 -20.96 -5.28 -1.03
C VAL A 109 -19.71 -5.88 -0.40
N LEU A 110 -19.06 -6.82 -1.08
CA LEU A 110 -17.85 -7.46 -0.62
C LEU A 110 -16.75 -7.37 -1.69
N ASP A 111 -15.55 -7.00 -1.25
CA ASP A 111 -14.34 -6.97 -2.07
C ASP A 111 -13.26 -7.87 -1.42
N TRP A 112 -12.71 -8.79 -2.21
CA TRP A 112 -11.69 -9.74 -1.78
C TRP A 112 -10.31 -9.10 -1.85
N LYS A 113 -9.54 -9.23 -0.77
CA LYS A 113 -8.16 -8.75 -0.70
C LYS A 113 -7.18 -9.92 -0.61
N THR A 114 -6.33 -10.04 -1.61
CA THR A 114 -5.32 -11.11 -1.76
C THR A 114 -3.93 -10.73 -1.24
N GLY A 115 -3.69 -9.43 -0.99
CA GLY A 115 -2.40 -8.89 -0.56
C GLY A 115 -2.10 -9.09 0.93
N TRP A 116 -0.90 -8.68 1.35
CA TRP A 116 -0.48 -8.65 2.76
C TRP A 116 -0.83 -7.33 3.48
N GLN A 117 -1.47 -6.40 2.76
CA GLN A 117 -1.96 -5.16 3.36
C GLN A 117 -3.08 -5.47 4.34
N LYS A 118 -3.02 -4.85 5.52
CA LYS A 118 -3.99 -5.06 6.61
C LYS A 118 -5.18 -4.10 6.54
N GLU A 119 -5.06 -3.04 5.75
CA GLU A 119 -6.05 -1.99 5.60
C GLU A 119 -6.15 -1.63 4.13
N ALA A 120 -7.37 -1.71 3.61
CA ALA A 120 -7.74 -1.25 2.28
C ALA A 120 -8.50 0.07 2.38
N ASP A 121 -8.42 0.86 1.32
CA ASP A 121 -9.09 2.15 1.25
C ASP A 121 -10.60 1.97 1.01
N ILE A 122 -11.39 2.30 2.03
CA ILE A 122 -12.84 2.14 2.07
C ILE A 122 -13.58 2.91 0.96
N ARG A 123 -12.96 3.95 0.37
CA ARG A 123 -13.54 4.71 -0.75
C ARG A 123 -13.93 3.80 -1.91
N GLN A 124 -13.18 2.71 -2.14
CA GLN A 124 -13.51 1.69 -3.15
C GLN A 124 -14.92 1.10 -2.94
N LEU A 125 -15.25 0.72 -1.70
CA LEU A 125 -16.56 0.14 -1.37
C LEU A 125 -17.69 1.17 -1.48
N TYR A 126 -17.42 2.44 -1.13
CA TYR A 126 -18.40 3.51 -1.34
C TYR A 126 -18.67 3.78 -2.81
N ILE A 127 -17.67 3.65 -3.69
CA ILE A 127 -17.86 3.75 -5.15
C ILE A 127 -18.74 2.60 -5.65
N TYR A 128 -18.48 1.38 -5.19
CA TYR A 128 -19.33 0.22 -5.53
C TYR A 128 -20.77 0.43 -5.04
N ALA A 129 -20.92 0.97 -3.84
CA ALA A 129 -22.23 1.30 -3.29
C ALA A 129 -22.96 2.38 -4.10
N TYR A 130 -22.23 3.39 -4.58
CA TYR A 130 -22.78 4.42 -5.47
C TYR A 130 -23.24 3.83 -6.80
N ALA A 131 -22.41 2.98 -7.41
CA ALA A 131 -22.72 2.29 -8.66
C ALA A 131 -24.01 1.47 -8.53
N LEU A 132 -24.17 0.70 -7.45
CA LEU A 132 -25.40 -0.05 -7.15
C LEU A 132 -26.61 0.89 -7.02
N LYS A 133 -26.48 1.99 -6.27
CA LYS A 133 -27.56 2.97 -6.06
C LYS A 133 -28.02 3.60 -7.37
N LYS A 134 -27.09 3.92 -8.28
CA LYS A 134 -27.40 4.44 -9.62
C LYS A 134 -28.09 3.42 -10.52
N ASN A 135 -27.88 2.13 -10.24
CA ASN A 135 -28.52 1.01 -10.93
C ASN A 135 -29.73 0.45 -10.15
N GLY A 136 -30.30 1.22 -9.22
CA GLY A 136 -31.56 0.89 -8.53
C GLY A 136 -31.44 -0.04 -7.32
N VAL A 137 -30.22 -0.44 -6.95
CA VAL A 137 -29.96 -1.34 -5.81
C VAL A 137 -29.48 -0.53 -4.61
N LYS A 138 -30.04 -0.79 -3.42
CA LYS A 138 -29.66 -0.10 -2.18
C LYS A 138 -28.75 -0.99 -1.33
N PRO A 139 -27.43 -0.74 -1.29
CA PRO A 139 -26.52 -1.47 -0.40
C PRO A 139 -26.68 -0.99 1.05
N GLU A 140 -26.58 -1.91 2.00
CA GLU A 140 -26.67 -1.62 3.44
C GLU A 140 -25.32 -1.83 4.16
N LYS A 141 -24.51 -2.76 3.66
CA LYS A 141 -23.25 -3.16 4.27
C LYS A 141 -22.11 -3.17 3.26
N LEU A 142 -20.92 -2.83 3.73
CA LEU A 142 -19.70 -2.79 2.94
C LEU A 142 -18.67 -3.68 3.63
N SER A 143 -17.91 -4.49 2.90
CA SER A 143 -16.92 -5.37 3.52
C SER A 143 -15.68 -5.58 2.66
N PHE A 144 -14.54 -5.59 3.34
CA PHE A 144 -13.31 -6.17 2.81
C PHE A 144 -13.08 -7.53 3.43
N PHE A 145 -12.80 -8.53 2.61
CA PHE A 145 -12.39 -9.83 3.11
C PHE A 145 -10.93 -10.10 2.74
N TYR A 146 -10.06 -10.12 3.74
CA TYR A 146 -8.63 -10.35 3.58
C TYR A 146 -8.32 -11.85 3.63
N LEU A 147 -8.18 -12.46 2.45
CA LEU A 147 -8.03 -13.91 2.28
C LEU A 147 -6.83 -14.48 3.03
N ARG A 148 -5.71 -13.76 3.08
CA ARG A 148 -4.49 -14.21 3.79
C ARG A 148 -4.63 -14.22 5.31
N PHE A 149 -5.56 -13.44 5.85
CA PHE A 149 -5.75 -13.29 7.28
C PHE A 149 -7.04 -13.94 7.78
N ASP A 150 -7.85 -14.53 6.88
CA ASP A 150 -9.20 -15.03 7.15
C ASP A 150 -10.05 -14.03 7.96
N LYS A 151 -9.93 -12.74 7.61
CA LYS A 151 -10.51 -11.60 8.33
C LYS A 151 -11.46 -10.84 7.43
N GLU A 152 -12.66 -10.57 7.92
CA GLU A 152 -13.64 -9.70 7.27
C GLU A 152 -13.79 -8.44 8.11
N ASP A 153 -13.57 -7.29 7.48
CA ASP A 153 -13.83 -5.98 8.07
C ASP A 153 -15.13 -5.44 7.46
N GLU A 154 -16.19 -5.44 8.26
CA GLU A 154 -17.53 -4.98 7.87
C GLU A 154 -17.77 -3.54 8.36
N PHE A 155 -18.38 -2.74 7.49
CA PHE A 155 -18.74 -1.35 7.74
C PHE A 155 -20.21 -1.12 7.38
N ALA A 156 -20.89 -0.28 8.16
CA ALA A 156 -22.23 0.18 7.83
C ALA A 156 -22.18 1.21 6.69
N MET A 157 -23.17 1.19 5.80
CA MET A 157 -23.32 2.23 4.78
C MET A 157 -23.60 3.58 5.45
N SER A 158 -22.81 4.59 5.12
CA SER A 158 -22.95 5.96 5.60
C SER A 158 -23.14 6.91 4.42
N THR A 159 -24.25 7.65 4.40
CA THR A 159 -24.52 8.66 3.36
C THR A 159 -23.46 9.76 3.33
N ASP A 160 -22.98 10.20 4.50
CA ASP A 160 -21.98 11.27 4.58
C ASP A 160 -20.66 10.83 3.93
N LYS A 161 -20.14 9.65 4.29
CA LYS A 161 -18.95 9.04 3.67
C LYS A 161 -19.12 8.74 2.18
N LEU A 162 -20.32 8.36 1.75
CA LEU A 162 -20.63 8.22 0.33
C LEU A 162 -20.45 9.56 -0.38
N ASN A 163 -21.04 10.65 0.14
CA ASN A 163 -20.91 11.98 -0.44
C ASN A 163 -19.45 12.48 -0.41
N GLU A 164 -18.74 12.32 0.71
CA GLU A 164 -17.30 12.65 0.81
C GLU A 164 -16.48 11.91 -0.26
N THR A 165 -16.83 10.66 -0.56
CA THR A 165 -16.17 9.86 -1.60
C THR A 165 -16.48 10.42 -2.99
N ILE A 166 -17.72 10.81 -3.27
CA ILE A 166 -18.08 11.42 -4.56
C ILE A 166 -17.38 12.77 -4.74
N ASP A 167 -17.38 13.62 -3.72
CA ASP A 167 -16.66 14.91 -3.77
C ASP A 167 -15.16 14.70 -3.99
N TRP A 168 -14.59 13.64 -3.41
CA TRP A 168 -13.22 13.25 -3.69
C TRP A 168 -13.01 12.84 -5.15
N MET A 169 -13.90 12.02 -5.72
CA MET A 169 -13.82 11.64 -7.13
C MET A 169 -13.84 12.88 -8.03
N ASP A 170 -14.78 13.79 -7.81
CA ASP A 170 -14.92 15.03 -8.60
C ASP A 170 -13.64 15.87 -8.53
N ARG A 171 -13.06 16.07 -7.33
CA ARG A 171 -11.80 16.82 -7.18
C ARG A 171 -10.61 16.17 -7.90
N ILE A 172 -10.49 14.85 -7.82
CA ILE A 172 -9.42 14.13 -8.51
C ILE A 172 -9.61 14.21 -10.02
N GLU A 173 -10.85 14.10 -10.50
CA GLU A 173 -11.18 14.23 -11.92
C GLU A 173 -10.86 15.62 -12.47
N ASP A 174 -11.22 16.68 -11.74
CA ASP A 174 -10.87 18.06 -12.12
C ASP A 174 -9.35 18.23 -12.24
N SER A 175 -8.60 17.74 -11.24
CA SER A 175 -7.13 17.77 -11.27
C SER A 175 -6.56 16.94 -12.43
N MET A 176 -7.13 15.76 -12.71
CA MET A 176 -6.74 14.95 -13.86
C MET A 176 -6.97 15.68 -15.18
N ASN A 177 -8.12 16.32 -15.34
CA ASN A 177 -8.49 17.05 -16.55
C ASN A 177 -7.58 18.27 -16.76
N GLU A 178 -7.25 19.00 -15.70
CA GLU A 178 -6.29 20.11 -15.74
C GLU A 178 -4.91 19.64 -16.22
N LYS A 179 -4.37 18.56 -15.61
CA LYS A 179 -3.07 17.99 -16.02
C LYS A 179 -3.07 17.50 -17.47
N LEU A 180 -4.17 16.87 -17.91
CA LEU A 180 -4.33 16.42 -19.30
C LEU A 180 -4.43 17.59 -20.29
N PHE A 181 -5.06 18.69 -19.88
CA PHE A 181 -5.13 19.91 -20.68
C PHE A 181 -3.74 20.54 -20.84
N LEU A 182 -3.02 20.76 -19.74
CA LEU A 182 -1.67 21.35 -19.72
C LEU A 182 -0.63 20.47 -20.43
N TYR A 183 -0.77 19.14 -20.36
CA TYR A 183 0.08 18.20 -21.09
C TYR A 183 0.16 18.52 -22.59
N SER A 184 -0.91 19.03 -23.19
CA SER A 184 -0.94 19.38 -24.62
C SER A 184 0.00 20.53 -25.01
N SER A 185 0.35 21.41 -24.06
CA SER A 185 1.24 22.56 -24.26
C SER A 185 2.61 22.39 -23.61
N GLU A 186 2.69 21.74 -22.44
CA GLU A 186 3.89 21.73 -21.59
C GLU A 186 4.57 20.36 -21.53
N GLY A 187 3.91 19.31 -22.02
CA GLY A 187 4.48 17.96 -22.07
C GLY A 187 4.45 17.25 -20.72
N GLU A 188 5.29 16.21 -20.59
CA GLU A 188 5.16 15.20 -19.53
C GLU A 188 5.58 15.67 -18.13
N GLU A 189 6.34 16.76 -18.03
CA GLU A 189 6.81 17.32 -16.75
C GLU A 189 5.65 17.80 -15.85
N GLU A 190 4.48 18.03 -16.42
CA GLU A 190 3.27 18.40 -15.70
C GLU A 190 2.77 17.31 -14.73
N PHE A 191 3.11 16.04 -15.00
CA PHE A 191 2.72 14.92 -14.17
C PHE A 191 3.76 14.66 -13.07
N GLU A 192 3.41 15.07 -11.84
CA GLU A 192 4.31 15.03 -10.71
C GLU A 192 4.69 13.61 -10.26
N LYS A 193 5.94 13.47 -9.79
CA LYS A 193 6.47 12.24 -9.22
C LYS A 193 6.18 12.18 -7.73
N ASN A 194 5.63 11.07 -7.26
CA ASN A 194 5.52 10.80 -5.82
C ASN A 194 6.50 9.70 -5.38
N TYR A 195 7.63 10.10 -4.82
CA TYR A 195 8.71 9.19 -4.41
C TYR A 195 8.32 8.26 -3.24
N SER A 196 7.33 8.62 -2.42
CA SER A 196 6.87 7.77 -1.31
C SER A 196 6.26 6.45 -1.80
N SER A 197 5.72 6.45 -3.03
CA SER A 197 5.04 5.31 -3.65
C SER A 197 5.90 4.58 -4.69
N CYS A 198 7.19 4.92 -4.81
CA CYS A 198 8.09 4.31 -5.79
C CYS A 198 8.52 2.88 -5.43
N LYS A 199 8.47 2.49 -4.15
CA LYS A 199 8.84 1.14 -3.72
C LYS A 199 7.85 0.11 -4.30
N GLY A 200 8.32 -0.69 -5.25
CA GLY A 200 7.47 -1.64 -5.98
C GLY A 200 6.63 -1.01 -7.10
N CYS A 201 6.88 0.25 -7.46
CA CYS A 201 6.24 0.87 -8.61
C CYS A 201 6.75 0.23 -9.92
N PRO A 202 5.83 -0.24 -10.80
CA PRO A 202 6.13 -0.70 -12.15
C PRO A 202 7.10 0.15 -12.96
N TYR A 203 6.91 1.45 -12.85
CA TYR A 203 7.52 2.44 -13.72
C TYR A 203 8.72 3.12 -13.07
N ALA A 204 9.17 2.64 -11.90
CA ALA A 204 10.28 3.25 -11.17
C ALA A 204 11.55 3.35 -12.04
N LYS A 205 11.87 2.31 -12.81
CA LYS A 205 13.01 2.30 -13.73
C LYS A 205 12.90 3.37 -14.82
N LEU A 206 11.73 3.53 -15.43
CA LEU A 206 11.50 4.57 -16.44
C LEU A 206 11.60 5.98 -15.81
N CYS A 207 11.07 6.13 -14.60
CA CYS A 207 10.99 7.42 -13.91
C CYS A 207 12.34 7.92 -13.38
N LEU A 208 13.22 7.00 -12.97
CA LEU A 208 14.56 7.28 -12.44
C LEU A 208 15.64 7.34 -13.53
N GLY A 209 15.27 7.09 -14.79
CA GLY A 209 16.21 6.86 -15.88
C GLY A 209 16.66 5.40 -15.93
N GLU A 210 16.77 4.84 -17.14
CA GLU A 210 17.10 3.43 -17.40
C GLU A 210 18.36 2.94 -16.65
N ASP A 211 18.43 1.61 -16.51
CA ASP A 211 19.38 0.82 -15.70
C ASP A 211 20.69 1.54 -15.41
N ILE A 212 21.13 1.43 -14.15
CA ILE A 212 22.52 1.67 -13.75
C ILE A 212 23.40 0.59 -14.42
N ALA A 213 23.52 0.65 -15.74
CA ALA A 213 24.19 -0.32 -16.59
C ALA A 213 25.69 -0.05 -16.68
N SER A 214 26.13 1.15 -16.24
CA SER A 214 27.53 1.54 -16.18
C SER A 214 27.94 1.93 -14.76
N LYS A 215 29.22 1.69 -14.46
CA LYS A 215 29.83 2.09 -13.18
C LYS A 215 29.80 3.60 -13.01
N GLU A 216 29.97 4.34 -14.11
CA GLU A 216 29.94 5.80 -14.14
C GLU A 216 28.58 6.33 -13.68
N LYS A 217 27.48 5.75 -14.20
CA LYS A 217 26.13 6.11 -13.76
C LYS A 217 25.87 5.72 -12.31
N ALA A 218 26.43 4.60 -11.85
CA ALA A 218 26.34 4.19 -10.46
C ALA A 218 27.01 5.20 -9.52
N ILE A 219 28.18 5.70 -9.92
CA ILE A 219 28.93 6.72 -9.18
C ILE A 219 28.14 8.04 -9.14
N GLU A 220 27.57 8.49 -10.26
CA GLU A 220 26.73 9.68 -10.30
C GLU A 220 25.56 9.58 -9.33
N ILE A 221 24.86 8.44 -9.30
CA ILE A 221 23.75 8.20 -8.38
C ILE A 221 24.24 8.16 -6.92
N ALA A 222 25.38 7.53 -6.65
CA ALA A 222 25.95 7.53 -5.30
C ALA A 222 26.29 8.95 -4.82
N MET A 223 26.87 9.79 -5.69
CA MET A 223 27.15 11.20 -5.39
C MET A 223 25.87 12.00 -5.18
N TYR A 224 24.83 11.73 -5.98
CA TYR A 224 23.52 12.37 -5.82
C TYR A 224 22.85 12.00 -4.50
N ILE A 225 22.94 10.72 -4.09
CA ILE A 225 22.49 10.27 -2.76
C ILE A 225 23.24 11.01 -1.65
N ASP A 226 24.57 11.13 -1.76
CA ASP A 226 25.38 11.87 -0.79
C ASP A 226 24.94 13.34 -0.65
N GLU A 227 24.65 14.00 -1.77
CA GLU A 227 24.17 15.38 -1.79
C GLU A 227 22.80 15.52 -1.11
N LEU A 228 21.86 14.60 -1.42
CA LEU A 228 20.54 14.58 -0.81
C LEU A 228 20.61 14.31 0.70
N GLU A 229 21.47 13.39 1.15
CA GLU A 229 21.68 13.12 2.57
C GLU A 229 22.26 14.33 3.29
N ALA A 230 23.23 15.02 2.68
CA ALA A 230 23.81 16.25 3.24
C ALA A 230 22.75 17.35 3.39
N LYS A 231 21.96 17.60 2.34
CA LYS A 231 20.84 18.56 2.35
C LYS A 231 19.79 18.20 3.41
N LEU A 232 19.38 16.93 3.48
CA LEU A 232 18.41 16.45 4.47
C LEU A 232 18.92 16.64 5.89
N ASN A 233 20.17 16.31 6.17
CA ASN A 233 20.77 16.47 7.50
C ASN A 233 20.86 17.94 7.90
N ALA A 234 21.28 18.83 6.99
CA ALA A 234 21.30 20.27 7.24
C ALA A 234 19.90 20.82 7.52
N ALA A 235 18.90 20.43 6.74
CA ALA A 235 17.50 20.83 6.96
C ALA A 235 16.94 20.31 8.29
N ARG A 236 17.24 19.05 8.66
CA ARG A 236 16.85 18.47 9.95
C ARG A 236 17.46 19.22 11.13
N GLU A 237 18.73 19.60 11.05
CA GLU A 237 19.38 20.35 12.13
C GLU A 237 18.78 21.76 12.24
N ALA A 238 18.54 22.44 11.11
CA ALA A 238 17.88 23.74 11.12
C ALA A 238 16.47 23.66 11.74
N LEU A 239 15.67 22.65 11.36
CA LEU A 239 14.35 22.42 11.94
C LEU A 239 14.42 22.11 13.44
N LYS A 240 15.38 21.28 13.85
CA LYS A 240 15.62 20.96 15.26
C LYS A 240 15.96 22.22 16.06
N ILE A 241 16.88 23.07 15.58
CA ILE A 241 17.24 24.34 16.22
C ILE A 241 16.00 25.23 16.39
N TYR A 242 15.17 25.33 15.36
CA TYR A 242 13.92 26.09 15.44
C TYR A 242 12.98 25.54 16.53
N LEU A 243 12.74 24.22 16.53
CA LEU A 243 11.88 23.57 17.54
C LEU A 243 12.44 23.69 18.97
N GLU A 244 13.78 23.68 19.14
CA GLU A 244 14.43 23.91 20.45
C GLU A 244 14.21 25.34 20.95
N GLN A 245 14.18 26.33 20.03
CA GLN A 245 13.99 27.74 20.37
C GLN A 245 12.53 28.09 20.65
N THR A 246 11.59 27.52 19.89
CA THR A 246 10.16 27.86 20.01
C THR A 246 9.41 26.97 20.99
N GLY A 247 9.79 25.70 21.10
CA GLY A 247 9.02 24.69 21.84
C GLY A 247 7.69 24.32 21.19
N GLU A 248 7.42 24.77 19.96
CA GLU A 248 6.17 24.52 19.23
C GLU A 248 6.19 23.14 18.52
N GLU A 249 5.01 22.60 18.23
CA GLU A 249 4.84 21.47 17.31
C GLU A 249 4.41 22.00 15.93
N LEU A 250 5.00 21.47 14.86
CA LEU A 250 4.66 21.87 13.48
C LEU A 250 3.79 20.81 12.82
N ILE A 251 2.61 21.21 12.33
CA ILE A 251 1.66 20.33 11.65
C ILE A 251 1.78 20.54 10.14
N THR A 252 1.96 19.45 9.41
CA THR A 252 1.96 19.40 7.94
C THR A 252 0.92 18.39 7.47
N ASP A 253 0.58 18.41 6.19
CA ASP A 253 -0.30 17.39 5.58
C ASP A 253 0.24 15.96 5.75
N SER A 254 1.57 15.83 5.92
CA SER A 254 2.27 14.55 6.08
C SER A 254 2.45 14.11 7.54
N GLY A 255 2.12 14.95 8.51
CA GLY A 255 2.24 14.63 9.94
C GLY A 255 2.77 15.78 10.81
N VAL A 256 3.08 15.44 12.06
CA VAL A 256 3.49 16.39 13.11
C VAL A 256 4.98 16.26 13.40
N TRP A 257 5.68 17.39 13.42
CA TRP A 257 7.09 17.50 13.76
C TRP A 257 7.26 18.11 15.15
N ARG A 258 7.97 17.39 16.03
CA ARG A 258 8.23 17.81 17.41
C ARG A 258 9.49 17.16 17.97
N LEU A 259 10.06 17.76 19.01
CA LEU A 259 11.12 17.13 19.80
C LEU A 259 10.48 16.18 20.81
N THR A 260 10.81 14.89 20.72
CA THR A 260 10.36 13.89 21.69
C THR A 260 11.52 13.51 22.60
N PRO A 261 11.40 13.64 23.93
CA PRO A 261 12.44 13.20 24.85
C PRO A 261 12.60 11.68 24.75
N VAL A 262 13.80 11.23 24.43
CA VAL A 262 14.14 9.80 24.40
C VAL A 262 14.83 9.45 25.72
N ASN A 263 14.10 8.80 26.62
CA ASN A 263 14.68 8.26 27.84
C ASN A 263 15.43 6.96 27.51
N SER A 264 16.75 6.99 27.58
CA SER A 264 17.57 5.78 27.47
C SER A 264 18.01 5.32 28.86
N PHE A 265 17.89 4.03 29.12
CA PHE A 265 18.32 3.41 30.38
C PHE A 265 19.48 2.48 30.11
N SER A 266 20.54 2.63 30.90
CA SER A 266 21.62 1.65 30.98
C SER A 266 21.44 0.84 32.25
N PHE A 267 21.33 -0.47 32.11
CA PHE A 267 21.08 -1.37 33.24
C PHE A 267 22.32 -2.22 33.55
N ASP A 268 22.59 -2.41 34.85
CA ASP A 268 23.49 -3.46 35.30
C ASP A 268 22.79 -4.81 35.15
N THR A 269 23.27 -5.61 34.19
CA THR A 269 22.69 -6.92 33.85
C THR A 269 22.61 -7.85 35.05
N ARG A 270 23.55 -7.78 36.01
CA ARG A 270 23.53 -8.63 37.21
C ARG A 270 22.42 -8.23 38.17
N LYS A 271 22.15 -6.93 38.30
CA LYS A 271 21.03 -6.44 39.12
C LYS A 271 19.69 -6.81 38.50
N VAL A 272 19.56 -6.66 37.18
CA VAL A 272 18.37 -7.09 36.43
C VAL A 272 18.14 -8.59 36.61
N TRP A 273 19.19 -9.41 36.49
CA TRP A 273 19.12 -10.85 36.68
C TRP A 273 18.62 -11.25 38.07
N LYS A 274 19.16 -10.61 39.12
CA LYS A 274 18.70 -10.82 40.51
C LYS A 274 17.24 -10.39 40.71
N TYR A 275 16.86 -9.25 40.11
CA TYR A 275 15.50 -8.75 40.19
C TYR A 275 14.50 -9.70 39.53
N ILE A 276 14.77 -10.18 38.31
CA ILE A 276 13.90 -11.16 37.64
C ILE A 276 13.74 -12.44 38.48
N LYS A 277 14.83 -12.95 39.06
CA LYS A 277 14.76 -14.08 39.99
C LYS A 277 13.90 -13.80 41.23
N SER A 278 13.98 -12.59 41.79
CA SER A 278 13.15 -12.20 42.93
C SER A 278 11.65 -12.16 42.61
N LEU A 279 11.29 -12.04 41.32
CA LEU A 279 9.91 -12.15 40.85
C LEU A 279 9.45 -13.60 40.59
N GLY A 280 10.29 -14.59 40.89
CA GLY A 280 9.99 -16.01 40.66
C GLY A 280 10.03 -16.43 39.19
N LYS A 281 10.65 -15.63 38.31
CA LYS A 281 10.79 -15.92 36.88
C LYS A 281 12.20 -16.38 36.54
N ASP A 282 12.35 -17.14 35.46
CA ASP A 282 13.66 -17.51 34.93
C ASP A 282 14.25 -16.35 34.08
N PRO A 283 15.39 -15.76 34.46
CA PRO A 283 16.01 -14.69 33.67
C PRO A 283 16.37 -15.08 32.25
N ILE A 284 16.56 -16.38 31.95
CA ILE A 284 16.93 -16.81 30.60
C ILE A 284 15.82 -16.54 29.59
N GLU A 285 14.54 -16.58 30.01
CA GLU A 285 13.38 -16.24 29.17
C GLU A 285 13.40 -14.77 28.71
N PHE A 286 14.15 -13.92 29.41
CA PHE A 286 14.29 -12.49 29.13
C PHE A 286 15.67 -12.11 28.59
N ALA A 287 16.58 -13.10 28.47
CA ALA A 287 17.92 -12.87 27.97
C ALA A 287 17.91 -12.82 26.43
N ASN A 288 18.49 -11.77 25.85
CA ASN A 288 18.69 -11.66 24.42
C ASN A 288 20.19 -11.75 24.09
N PHE A 289 20.59 -12.82 23.42
CA PHE A 289 21.96 -13.02 22.95
C PHE A 289 22.09 -12.49 21.53
N THR A 290 22.65 -11.29 21.39
CA THR A 290 22.90 -10.69 20.07
C THR A 290 24.18 -11.23 19.47
N LEU A 291 24.30 -11.21 18.14
CA LEU A 291 25.55 -11.54 17.45
C LEU A 291 26.74 -10.73 18.01
N THR A 292 26.51 -9.46 18.35
CA THR A 292 27.53 -8.58 18.93
C THR A 292 28.00 -9.07 20.31
N SER A 293 27.11 -9.58 21.16
CA SER A 293 27.53 -10.12 22.46
C SER A 293 28.24 -11.47 22.32
N LEU A 294 27.79 -12.33 21.41
CA LEU A 294 28.43 -13.61 21.12
C LEU A 294 29.82 -13.47 20.49
N LYS A 295 30.00 -12.50 19.57
CA LYS A 295 31.32 -12.23 18.96
C LYS A 295 32.39 -11.82 19.98
N LYS A 296 32.01 -11.25 21.13
CA LYS A 296 32.96 -10.94 22.22
C LYS A 296 33.58 -12.19 22.84
N LEU A 297 32.94 -13.36 22.67
CA LEU A 297 33.48 -14.65 23.09
C LEU A 297 34.57 -15.20 22.15
N LYS A 298 34.85 -14.51 21.04
CA LYS A 298 35.86 -14.91 20.03
C LYS A 298 35.63 -16.33 19.47
N ILE A 299 34.37 -16.75 19.35
CA ILE A 299 33.98 -18.03 18.75
C ILE A 299 33.96 -17.93 17.21
N SER A 300 34.19 -19.05 16.52
CA SER A 300 34.22 -19.11 15.05
C SER A 300 32.82 -19.00 14.43
N GLU A 301 32.77 -18.69 13.12
CA GLU A 301 31.50 -18.65 12.38
C GLU A 301 30.80 -20.01 12.37
N ASP A 302 31.53 -21.12 12.25
CA ASP A 302 30.96 -22.48 12.31
C ASP A 302 30.20 -22.74 13.61
N ILE A 303 30.69 -22.23 14.74
CA ILE A 303 30.03 -22.37 16.04
C ILE A 303 28.79 -21.48 16.10
N LEU A 304 28.83 -20.27 15.51
CA LEU A 304 27.66 -19.40 15.44
C LEU A 304 26.53 -20.02 14.60
N GLU A 305 26.87 -20.71 13.51
CA GLU A 305 25.92 -21.42 12.65
C GLU A 305 25.29 -22.64 13.34
N GLN A 306 25.97 -23.26 14.31
CA GLN A 306 25.39 -24.31 15.14
C GLN A 306 24.40 -23.78 16.19
N LEU A 307 24.51 -22.50 16.56
CA LEU A 307 23.70 -21.86 17.59
C LEU A 307 22.46 -21.14 17.03
N GLY A 308 22.34 -20.99 15.70
CA GLY A 308 21.18 -20.34 15.08
C GLY A 308 21.20 -20.33 13.56
N GLU A 309 20.14 -19.79 12.96
CA GLU A 309 19.98 -19.75 11.50
C GLU A 309 20.66 -18.53 10.87
N ARG A 310 21.46 -18.78 9.83
CA ARG A 310 22.10 -17.72 9.05
C ARG A 310 21.13 -17.13 8.03
N ASN A 311 20.68 -15.91 8.30
CA ASN A 311 19.92 -15.10 7.35
C ASN A 311 20.85 -14.13 6.62
N VAL A 312 21.12 -14.38 5.34
CA VAL A 312 21.91 -13.46 4.51
C VAL A 312 20.99 -12.40 3.94
N THR A 313 21.21 -11.14 4.34
CA THR A 313 20.54 -9.98 3.76
C THR A 313 21.58 -8.99 3.25
N TYR A 314 21.38 -8.49 2.04
CA TYR A 314 22.23 -7.47 1.46
C TYR A 314 21.63 -6.10 1.79
N GLN A 315 22.44 -5.23 2.37
CA GLN A 315 22.05 -3.85 2.66
C GLN A 315 23.03 -2.92 1.94
N LEU A 316 22.51 -1.94 1.21
CA LEU A 316 23.32 -0.83 0.72
C LEU A 316 23.78 -0.02 1.94
N ARG A 317 25.10 0.05 2.15
CA ARG A 317 25.70 0.83 3.24
C ARG A 317 26.90 1.60 2.72
N LYS A 318 26.98 2.88 3.09
CA LYS A 318 28.20 3.67 2.96
C LYS A 318 29.08 3.41 4.18
N THR A 319 30.27 2.86 3.96
CA THR A 319 31.32 2.75 5.00
C THR A 319 32.31 3.88 4.81
N LYS A 320 32.66 4.58 5.90
CA LYS A 320 33.86 5.42 5.93
C LYS A 320 35.04 4.50 6.18
N GLU A 321 36.01 4.49 5.27
CA GLU A 321 37.32 3.86 5.53
C GLU A 321 38.11 4.62 6.60
#